data_AF-A0A6I1YRK0-F1
#
_entry.id   AF-A0A6I1YRK0-F1
#
_cell.length_a   1.000
_cell.length_b   1.000
_cell.length_c   1.000
_cell.angle_alpha   90.00
_cell.angle_beta   90.00
_cell.angle_gamma   90.00
#
_symmetry.space_group_name_H-M   'P 1'
#
loop_
_entity.id
_entity.type
_entity.pdbx_description
1 polymer ?
#
loop_
_entity_poly.entity_id
_entity_poly.type
_entity_poly.pdbx_seq_one_letter_code
_entity_poly.pdbx_strand_id
1 'polypeptide(L)' 'MLQRGDHGEQVTELQERLRQLNLYGDQVNGSFTRPVEDAVRNYQLARGIQGDTLGVYGPATRKSLEGETSEP' A
#
# COMPACT_ATOMS: atom_id res chain seq x y z
N MET A 1 -7.86 -3.13 7.21
CA MET A 1 -6.38 -3.24 7.31
C MET A 1 -5.97 -4.31 6.33
N LEU A 2 -4.90 -4.11 5.57
CA LEU A 2 -4.35 -5.15 4.70
C LEU A 2 -2.89 -5.44 5.08
N GLN A 3 -2.53 -6.72 5.07
CA GLN A 3 -1.20 -7.22 5.38
C GLN A 3 -0.84 -8.41 4.50
N ARG A 4 0.42 -8.84 4.56
CA ARG A 4 0.91 -9.97 3.77
C ARG A 4 0.02 -11.20 3.94
N GLY A 5 -0.42 -11.78 2.82
CA GLY A 5 -1.34 -12.92 2.77
C GLY A 5 -2.78 -12.53 2.38
N ASP A 6 -3.16 -11.26 2.55
CA ASP A 6 -4.46 -10.78 2.12
C ASP A 6 -4.58 -10.73 0.59
N HIS A 7 -5.81 -10.84 0.11
CA HIS A 7 -6.12 -10.82 -1.32
C HIS A 7 -7.49 -10.18 -1.61
N GLY A 8 -7.69 -9.73 -2.84
CA GLY A 8 -8.95 -9.17 -3.33
C GLY A 8 -8.84 -7.72 -3.82
N GLU A 9 -9.98 -7.11 -4.13
CA GLU A 9 -10.08 -5.79 -4.78
C GLU A 9 -9.40 -4.68 -3.98
N GLN A 10 -9.47 -4.72 -2.65
CA GLN A 10 -8.79 -3.73 -1.81
C GLN A 10 -7.26 -3.80 -1.93
N VAL A 11 -6.70 -4.98 -2.22
CA VAL A 11 -5.27 -5.14 -2.48
C VAL A 11 -4.92 -4.67 -3.88
N THR A 12 -5.80 -4.89 -4.87
CA THR A 12 -5.67 -4.35 -6.23
C THR A 12 -5.58 -2.83 -6.18
N GLU A 13 -6.53 -2.19 -5.47
CA GLU A 13 -6.55 -0.75 -5.30
C GLU A 13 -5.26 -0.24 -4.63
N LEU A 14 -4.81 -0.89 -3.55
CA LEU A 14 -3.54 -0.56 -2.89
C LEU A 14 -2.36 -0.64 -3.86
N GLN A 15 -2.24 -1.72 -4.65
CA GLN A 15 -1.18 -1.90 -5.64
C GLN A 15 -1.20 -0.79 -6.70
N GLU A 16 -2.38 -0.41 -7.19
CA GLU A 16 -2.55 0.65 -8.18
C GLU A 16 -2.15 2.02 -7.63
N ARG A 17 -2.56 2.35 -6.41
CA ARG A 17 -2.16 3.59 -5.74
C ARG A 17 -0.66 3.65 -5.49
N LEU A 18 -0.03 2.57 -5.01
CA LEU A 18 1.42 2.51 -4.84
C LEU A 18 2.16 2.65 -6.19
N ARG A 19 1.58 2.14 -7.28
CA ARG A 19 2.11 2.31 -8.63
C ARG A 19 2.04 3.76 -9.13
N GLN A 20 0.98 4.51 -8.81
CA GLN A 20 0.90 5.95 -9.13
C GLN A 20 2.08 6.74 -8.52
N LEU A 21 2.60 6.30 -7.37
CA LEU A 21 3.75 6.90 -6.70
C LEU A 21 5.11 6.29 -7.10
N ASN A 22 5.14 5.39 -8.10
CA ASN A 22 6.32 4.62 -8.51
C ASN A 22 6.94 3.77 -7.37
N LEU A 23 6.13 3.37 -6.39
CA LEU A 23 6.56 2.53 -5.26
C LEU A 23 6.29 1.04 -5.48
N TYR A 24 5.46 0.70 -6.47
CA TYR A 24 5.15 -0.68 -6.84
C TYR A 24 5.22 -0.85 -8.36
N GLY A 25 6.14 -1.69 -8.82
CA GLY A 25 6.40 -1.93 -10.25
C GLY A 25 5.99 -3.32 -10.75
N ASP A 26 5.54 -4.19 -9.85
CA ASP A 26 5.10 -5.55 -10.18
C ASP A 26 3.66 -5.58 -10.70
N GLN A 27 3.19 -6.78 -11.08
CA GLN A 27 1.82 -6.97 -11.54
C GLN A 27 0.81 -6.59 -10.45
N VAL A 28 -0.24 -5.86 -10.86
CA VAL A 28 -1.46 -5.67 -10.07
C VAL A 28 -2.30 -6.95 -10.20
N ASN A 29 -2.38 -7.73 -9.14
CA ASN A 29 -3.04 -9.04 -9.12
C ASN A 29 -3.89 -9.26 -7.86
N GLY A 30 -4.06 -8.21 -7.04
CA GLY A 30 -4.85 -8.28 -5.83
C GLY A 30 -4.28 -9.24 -4.78
N SER A 31 -2.97 -9.52 -4.78
CA SER A 31 -2.31 -10.38 -3.79
C SER A 31 -1.26 -9.62 -3.00
N PHE A 32 -1.42 -9.56 -1.67
CA PHE A 32 -0.54 -8.81 -0.78
C PHE A 32 0.68 -9.69 -0.47
N THR A 33 1.65 -9.66 -1.36
CA THR A 33 2.90 -10.42 -1.25
C THR A 33 4.02 -9.56 -0.64
N ARG A 34 5.24 -10.11 -0.56
CA ARG A 34 6.41 -9.38 -0.05
C ARG A 34 6.67 -8.05 -0.78
N PRO A 35 6.63 -7.98 -2.13
CA PRO A 35 6.75 -6.70 -2.84
C PRO A 35 5.73 -5.63 -2.43
N VAL A 36 4.48 -6.01 -2.17
CA VAL A 36 3.44 -5.06 -1.70
C VAL A 36 3.78 -4.56 -0.30
N GLU A 37 4.20 -5.45 0.60
CA GLU A 37 4.64 -5.05 1.93
C GLU A 37 5.82 -4.08 1.87
N ASP A 38 6.86 -4.41 1.09
CA ASP A 38 8.05 -3.57 0.96
C ASP A 38 7.70 -2.18 0.40
N ALA A 39 6.76 -2.10 -0.56
CA ALA A 39 6.24 -0.84 -1.07
C ALA A 39 5.48 -0.02 0.00
N VAL A 40 4.64 -0.67 0.81
CA VAL A 40 3.95 -0.02 1.94
C VAL A 40 4.94 0.48 2.99
N ARG A 41 5.96 -0.31 3.32
CA ARG A 41 7.04 0.09 4.25
C ARG A 41 7.77 1.33 3.74
N ASN A 42 8.16 1.34 2.46
CA ASN A 42 8.85 2.46 1.84
C ASN A 42 7.98 3.72 1.85
N TYR A 43 6.68 3.59 1.54
CA TYR A 43 5.73 4.68 1.62
C TYR A 43 5.64 5.27 3.04
N GLN A 44 5.42 4.41 4.05
CA GLN A 44 5.30 4.83 5.45
C GLN A 44 6.55 5.54 5.95
N LEU A 45 7.75 5.00 5.64
CA LEU A 45 9.01 5.62 6.01
C LEU A 45 9.22 6.96 5.31
N ALA A 46 8.94 7.06 4.02
CA ALA A 46 9.11 8.29 3.24
C ALA A 46 8.14 9.41 3.65
N ARG A 47 6.99 9.07 4.25
CA ARG A 47 5.98 10.03 4.72
C ARG A 47 5.95 10.21 6.23
N GLY A 48 6.81 9.49 6.97
CA GLY A 48 6.86 9.56 8.43
C GLY A 48 5.55 9.11 9.10
N ILE A 49 4.85 8.13 8.51
CA ILE A 49 3.56 7.66 9.03
C ILE A 49 3.78 6.93 10.35
N GLN A 50 3.03 7.34 11.37
CA GLN A 50 3.01 6.73 12.70
C GLN A 50 1.62 6.13 12.97
N GLY A 51 1.54 5.15 13.87
CA GLY A 51 0.29 4.54 14.33
C GLY A 51 -0.12 3.26 13.62
N ASP A 52 0.46 2.95 12.46
CA ASP A 52 0.34 1.64 11.81
C ASP A 52 1.63 0.82 11.98
N THR A 53 1.48 -0.50 12.00
CA THR A 53 2.62 -1.43 11.91
C THR A 53 3.31 -1.27 10.56
N LEU A 54 4.65 -1.22 10.57
CA LEU A 54 5.45 -1.03 9.36
C LEU A 54 5.21 -2.17 8.35
N GLY A 55 4.73 -1.83 7.15
CA GLY A 55 4.34 -2.76 6.08
C GLY A 55 2.86 -3.12 6.06
N VAL A 56 2.08 -2.67 7.04
CA VAL A 56 0.65 -2.92 7.11
C VAL A 56 -0.12 -1.71 6.63
N TYR A 57 -1.03 -1.90 5.68
CA TYR A 57 -1.93 -0.88 5.17
C TYR A 57 -3.11 -0.66 6.13
N GLY A 58 -2.81 -0.02 7.26
CA GLY A 58 -3.75 0.39 8.29
C GLY A 58 -4.40 1.75 8.02
N PRO A 59 -5.25 2.25 8.95
CA PRO A 59 -6.02 3.48 8.74
C PRO A 59 -5.16 4.73 8.50
N ALA A 60 -4.02 4.86 9.17
CA ALA A 60 -3.15 6.04 9.00
C ALA A 60 -2.49 6.05 7.62
N THR A 61 -1.99 4.89 7.19
CA THR A 61 -1.38 4.67 5.88
C THR A 61 -2.41 4.84 4.77
N ARG A 62 -3.61 4.29 4.97
CA ARG A 62 -4.74 4.42 4.04
C ARG A 62 -5.11 5.87 3.80
N LYS A 63 -5.36 6.62 4.87
CA LYS A 63 -5.71 8.04 4.76
C LYS A 63 -4.65 8.86 4.03
N SER A 64 -3.36 8.59 4.30
CA SER A 64 -2.26 9.29 3.65
C SER A 64 -2.16 8.93 2.17
N LEU A 65 -2.16 7.63 1.84
CA LEU A 65 -2.00 7.16 0.46
C LEU A 65 -3.17 7.60 -0.42
N GLU A 66 -4.40 7.45 0.08
CA GLU A 66 -5.61 7.84 -0.65
C GLU A 66 -5.71 9.35 -0.88
N GLY A 67 -5.09 10.17 -0.03
CA GLY A 67 -5.03 11.62 -0.21
C GLY A 67 -3.97 12.10 -1.22
N GLU A 68 -2.94 11.30 -1.49
CA GLU A 68 -1.86 11.61 -2.44
C GLU A 68 -2.11 11.05 -3.85
N THR A 69 -3.02 10.08 -4.00
CA THR A 69 -3.30 9.39 -5.25
C THR A 69 -4.75 9.56 -5.68
N SER A 70 -5.04 9.39 -6.96
CA SER A 70 -6.42 9.30 -7.43
C SER A 70 -6.99 7.91 -7.17
N GLU A 71 -8.31 7.83 -7.02
CA GLU A 71 -9.03 6.55 -7.04
C GLU A 71 -8.76 5.86 -8.40
N PRO A 72 -8.26 4.61 -8.41
CA PRO A 72 -7.96 3.87 -9.63
C PRO A 72 -9.16 3.58 -10.52
#